data_AF-Q9SAG1-F1
#
_entry.id   AF-Q9SAG1-F1
#
_cell.length_a   1.000
_cell.length_b   1.000
_cell.length_c   1.000
_cell.angle_alpha   90.00
_cell.angle_beta   90.00
_cell.angle_gamma   90.00
#
_symmetry.space_group_name_H-M   'P 1'
#
loop_
_entity.id
_entity.type
_entity.pdbx_description
1 polymer ?
#
loop_
_entity_poly.entity_id
_entity_poly.type
_entity_poly.pdbx_seq_one_letter_code
_entity_poly.pdbx_strand_id
1 'polypeptide(L)'
;MDRLSDFERLTAEIKSLKESLKEKIDKVLSRSVKEASETSEEKKEQSEIAEEGNEDGDNVLVSSLEDEIDSKEEEVLAASCRLLNMFRELDCTFDGPERRMGRLNLNEITEACSRHIVTAMETEQETLNRAISISNAWKHQVSALFNGGIEGEQIKKDLQRLKASSGDEVYWLIRKAFREARVALRTNVYMKPWNLEERREATLMELLGPLPEIARRRLQGRPRRDDCC
;
A
#
# COMPACT_ATOMS: atom_id res chain seq x y z
N MET A 1 -3.10 -33.36 0.89
CA MET A 1 -2.22 -32.30 1.41
C MET A 1 -3.12 -31.22 1.99
N ASP A 2 -2.95 -30.94 3.27
CA ASP A 2 -3.96 -30.34 4.14
C ASP A 2 -4.07 -28.83 3.93
N ARG A 3 -5.19 -28.38 3.36
CA ARG A 3 -5.41 -26.95 3.13
C ARG A 3 -5.49 -26.15 4.44
N LEU A 4 -5.82 -26.82 5.55
CA LEU A 4 -5.82 -26.24 6.88
C LEU A 4 -4.40 -25.93 7.36
N SER A 5 -3.43 -26.84 7.14
CA SER A 5 -2.05 -26.61 7.56
C SER A 5 -1.39 -25.48 6.76
N ASP A 6 -1.73 -25.35 5.47
CA ASP A 6 -1.26 -24.23 4.65
C ASP A 6 -1.83 -22.89 5.16
N PHE A 7 -3.08 -22.89 5.63
CA PHE A 7 -3.75 -21.71 6.17
C PHE A 7 -3.16 -21.25 7.51
N GLU A 8 -2.91 -22.18 8.42
CA GLU A 8 -2.28 -21.88 9.71
C GLU A 8 -0.85 -21.36 9.51
N ARG A 9 -0.10 -21.95 8.57
CA ARG A 9 1.23 -21.48 8.18
C ARG A 9 1.19 -20.04 7.66
N LEU A 10 0.29 -19.73 6.74
CA LEU A 10 0.18 -18.38 6.16
C LEU A 10 -0.19 -17.34 7.22
N THR A 11 -1.11 -17.69 8.14
CA THR A 11 -1.53 -16.80 9.23
C THR A 11 -0.38 -16.50 10.20
N ALA A 12 0.40 -17.52 10.57
CA ALA A 12 1.56 -17.36 11.44
C ALA A 12 2.66 -16.50 10.79
N GLU A 13 2.91 -16.70 9.49
CA GLU A 13 3.87 -15.92 8.71
C GLU A 13 3.48 -14.44 8.66
N ILE A 14 2.22 -14.12 8.36
CA ILE A 14 1.73 -12.74 8.35
C ILE A 14 1.88 -12.07 9.72
N LYS A 15 1.57 -12.78 10.81
CA LYS A 15 1.73 -12.25 12.17
C LYS A 15 3.19 -11.96 12.50
N SER A 16 4.09 -12.87 12.15
CA SER A 16 5.54 -12.70 12.36
C SER A 16 6.08 -11.50 11.56
N LEU A 17 5.62 -11.32 10.33
CA LEU A 17 6.01 -10.20 9.48
C LEU A 17 5.55 -8.86 10.04
N LYS A 18 4.33 -8.79 10.57
CA LYS A 18 3.80 -7.57 11.20
C LYS A 18 4.63 -7.14 12.41
N GLU A 19 5.06 -8.09 13.25
CA GLU A 19 5.87 -7.78 14.42
C GLU A 19 7.30 -7.34 14.04
N SER A 20 7.90 -8.01 13.05
CA SER A 20 9.21 -7.64 12.51
C SER A 20 9.23 -6.23 11.92
N LEU A 21 8.18 -5.84 11.18
CA LEU A 21 8.05 -4.50 10.63
C LEU A 21 7.88 -3.45 11.75
N LYS A 22 7.07 -3.76 12.77
CA LYS A 22 6.89 -2.88 13.92
C LYS A 22 8.20 -2.63 14.67
N GLU A 23 9.01 -3.67 14.91
CA GLU A 23 10.32 -3.54 15.55
C GLU A 23 11.27 -2.65 14.73
N LYS A 24 11.26 -2.78 13.40
CA LYS A 24 12.05 -1.91 12.51
C LYS A 24 11.61 -0.45 12.58
N ILE A 25 10.30 -0.19 12.61
CA ILE A 25 9.74 1.16 12.77
C ILE A 25 10.17 1.76 14.12
N ASP A 26 10.02 1.00 15.21
CA ASP A 26 10.39 1.44 16.55
C ASP A 26 11.90 1.72 16.66
N LYS A 27 12.74 0.94 15.96
CA LYS A 27 14.19 1.16 15.90
C LYS A 27 14.54 2.47 15.19
N VAL A 28 13.85 2.82 14.11
CA VAL A 28 14.06 4.09 13.40
C VAL A 28 13.56 5.26 14.22
N LEU A 29 12.36 5.15 14.82
CA LEU A 29 11.84 6.18 15.73
C LEU A 29 12.79 6.41 16.92
N SER A 30 13.37 5.34 17.48
CA SER A 30 14.32 5.45 18.59
C SER A 30 15.64 6.12 18.19
N ARG A 31 16.09 5.98 16.93
CA ARG A 31 17.27 6.69 16.41
C ARG A 31 16.98 8.18 16.27
N SER A 32 15.87 8.53 15.64
CA SER A 32 15.46 9.93 15.49
C SER A 32 15.26 10.63 16.84
N VAL A 33 14.75 9.93 17.86
CA VAL A 33 14.62 10.48 19.22
C VAL A 33 15.98 10.64 19.91
N LYS A 34 16.91 9.68 19.74
CA LYS A 34 18.26 9.79 20.31
C LYS A 34 19.04 10.93 19.67
N GLU A 35 18.97 11.07 18.36
CA GLU A 35 19.62 12.16 17.63
C GLU A 35 19.00 13.52 18.00
N ALA A 36 17.68 13.60 18.23
CA ALA A 36 17.05 14.81 18.78
C ALA A 36 17.49 15.13 20.22
N SER A 37 17.89 14.13 21.03
CA SER A 37 18.44 14.34 22.37
C SER A 37 19.94 14.68 22.37
N GLU A 38 20.74 14.04 21.51
CA GLU A 38 22.19 14.26 21.37
C GLU A 38 22.49 15.64 20.74
N THR A 39 21.66 16.09 19.80
CA THR A 39 21.70 17.47 19.27
C THR A 39 21.37 18.54 20.31
N SER A 40 20.79 18.17 21.46
CA SER A 40 20.55 19.09 22.58
C SER A 40 21.72 19.17 23.56
N GLU A 41 22.52 18.10 23.72
CA GLU A 41 23.61 18.05 24.71
C GLU A 41 25.00 18.34 24.12
N GLU A 42 25.27 18.08 22.84
CA GLU A 42 26.61 18.32 22.25
C GLU A 42 26.81 19.72 21.61
N LYS A 43 25.89 20.67 21.83
CA LYS A 43 26.08 22.09 21.44
C LYS A 43 27.11 22.86 22.29
N LYS A 44 28.02 22.18 22.97
CA LYS A 44 29.17 22.79 23.66
C LYS A 44 30.43 21.96 23.42
N GLU A 45 30.99 22.14 22.24
CA GLU A 45 32.44 22.20 21.90
C GLU A 45 32.69 21.53 20.53
N GLN A 46 33.23 22.31 19.59
CA GLN A 46 33.77 21.93 18.26
C GLN A 46 32.84 22.01 17.04
N SER A 47 32.63 23.26 16.59
CA SER A 47 32.84 23.75 15.21
C SER A 47 32.66 22.83 13.98
N GLU A 48 31.57 23.07 13.26
CA GLU A 48 31.47 23.42 11.81
C GLU A 48 31.94 22.44 10.70
N ILE A 49 32.14 21.14 10.96
CA ILE A 49 32.33 20.17 9.85
C ILE A 49 31.61 18.85 10.12
N ALA A 50 30.27 18.82 10.07
CA ALA A 50 29.53 17.54 10.04
C ALA A 50 28.06 17.60 9.54
N GLU A 51 27.49 18.73 9.10
CA GLU A 51 26.06 18.74 8.72
C GLU A 51 25.76 18.27 7.28
N GLU A 52 26.74 18.09 6.40
CA GLU A 52 26.47 17.63 5.01
C GLU A 52 26.45 16.09 4.84
N GLY A 53 26.77 15.31 5.88
CA GLY A 53 26.92 13.85 5.77
C GLY A 53 25.74 12.99 6.26
N ASN A 54 24.84 13.54 7.09
CA ASN A 54 23.84 12.74 7.81
C ASN A 54 22.41 12.84 7.23
N GLU A 55 22.02 13.98 6.62
CA GLU A 55 20.70 14.11 5.98
C GLU A 55 20.50 13.08 4.85
N ASP A 56 21.57 12.76 4.11
CA ASP A 56 21.55 11.73 3.08
C ASP A 56 21.33 10.32 3.69
N GLY A 57 21.89 10.04 4.86
CA GLY A 57 21.74 8.76 5.56
C GLY A 57 20.29 8.51 6.00
N ASP A 58 19.65 9.53 6.57
CA ASP A 58 18.26 9.46 7.00
C ASP A 58 17.31 9.35 5.81
N ASN A 59 17.52 10.12 4.75
CA ASN A 59 16.69 10.06 3.55
C ASN A 59 16.79 8.68 2.86
N VAL A 60 17.98 8.07 2.84
CA VAL A 60 18.19 6.71 2.34
C VAL A 60 17.47 5.69 3.23
N LEU A 61 17.52 5.83 4.56
CA LEU A 61 16.83 4.94 5.48
C LEU A 61 15.30 5.03 5.34
N VAL A 62 14.76 6.25 5.26
CA VAL A 62 13.33 6.49 5.05
C VAL A 62 12.88 5.88 3.72
N SER A 63 13.61 6.14 2.64
CA SER A 63 13.30 5.56 1.32
C SER A 63 13.32 4.03 1.35
N SER A 64 14.26 3.42 2.08
CA SER A 64 14.32 1.97 2.26
C SER A 64 13.12 1.42 3.04
N LEU A 65 12.63 2.14 4.05
CA LEU A 65 11.45 1.73 4.81
C LEU A 65 10.17 1.86 3.98
N GLU A 66 10.05 2.92 3.18
CA GLU A 66 8.90 3.10 2.27
C GLU A 66 8.84 1.95 1.24
N ASP A 67 9.98 1.54 0.69
CA ASP A 67 10.07 0.38 -0.21
C ASP A 67 9.74 -0.95 0.51
N GLU A 68 10.12 -1.10 1.78
CA GLU A 68 9.76 -2.28 2.58
C GLU A 68 8.26 -2.32 2.90
N ILE A 69 7.67 -1.19 3.29
CA ILE A 69 6.21 -1.04 3.47
C ILE A 69 5.50 -1.42 2.17
N ASP A 70 5.99 -0.92 1.04
CA ASP A 70 5.39 -1.23 -0.25
C ASP A 70 5.41 -2.73 -0.54
N SER A 71 6.57 -3.37 -0.34
CA SER A 71 6.72 -4.81 -0.53
C SER A 71 5.74 -5.61 0.35
N LYS A 72 5.56 -5.21 1.61
CA LYS A 72 4.66 -5.90 2.54
C LYS A 72 3.19 -5.68 2.21
N GLU A 73 2.79 -4.47 1.84
CA GLU A 73 1.42 -4.21 1.39
C GLU A 73 1.08 -4.97 0.11
N GLU A 74 2.03 -5.09 -0.82
CA GLU A 74 1.85 -5.91 -2.02
C GLU A 74 1.70 -7.40 -1.72
N GLU A 75 2.44 -7.94 -0.75
CA GLU A 75 2.29 -9.32 -0.30
C GLU A 75 0.87 -9.58 0.25
N VAL A 76 0.36 -8.65 1.08
CA VAL A 76 -0.99 -8.72 1.66
C VAL A 76 -2.06 -8.62 0.56
N LEU A 77 -1.96 -7.62 -0.33
CA LEU A 77 -2.92 -7.46 -1.43
C LEU A 77 -2.91 -8.69 -2.35
N ALA A 78 -1.74 -9.22 -2.68
CA ALA A 78 -1.64 -10.43 -3.49
C ALA A 78 -2.24 -11.65 -2.79
N ALA A 79 -2.08 -11.78 -1.47
CA ALA A 79 -2.72 -12.84 -0.70
C ALA A 79 -4.25 -12.72 -0.75
N SER A 80 -4.79 -11.52 -0.56
CA SER A 80 -6.23 -11.25 -0.70
C SER A 80 -6.74 -11.61 -2.10
N CYS A 81 -6.01 -11.27 -3.16
CA CYS A 81 -6.39 -11.61 -4.53
C CYS A 81 -6.37 -13.12 -4.79
N ARG A 82 -5.37 -13.83 -4.26
CA ARG A 82 -5.32 -15.30 -4.32
C ARG A 82 -6.53 -15.93 -3.61
N LEU A 83 -6.93 -15.38 -2.45
CA LEU A 83 -8.12 -15.86 -1.73
C LEU A 83 -9.39 -15.72 -2.58
N LEU A 84 -9.62 -14.57 -3.21
CA LEU A 84 -10.76 -14.37 -4.11
C LEU A 84 -10.76 -15.36 -5.28
N ASN A 85 -9.58 -15.62 -5.88
CA ASN A 85 -9.47 -16.60 -6.95
C ASN A 85 -9.80 -18.04 -6.49
N MET A 86 -9.45 -18.41 -5.26
CA MET A 86 -9.73 -19.74 -4.70
C MET A 86 -11.18 -19.88 -4.20
N PHE A 87 -11.74 -18.80 -3.68
CA PHE A 87 -13.07 -18.72 -3.08
C PHE A 87 -13.82 -17.55 -3.70
N ARG A 88 -14.33 -17.74 -4.92
CA ARG A 88 -15.11 -16.72 -5.64
C ARG A 88 -16.33 -16.23 -4.86
N GLU A 89 -16.81 -17.03 -3.91
CA GLU A 89 -17.88 -16.68 -2.97
C GLU A 89 -17.51 -15.53 -2.02
N LEU A 90 -16.22 -15.19 -1.88
CA LEU A 90 -15.76 -14.02 -1.14
C LEU A 90 -15.85 -12.72 -1.95
N ASP A 91 -15.95 -12.81 -3.28
CA ASP A 91 -16.05 -11.63 -4.12
C ASP A 91 -17.48 -11.07 -4.12
N CYS A 92 -17.59 -9.76 -4.34
CA CYS A 92 -18.86 -9.06 -4.39
C CYS A 92 -19.28 -8.76 -5.83
N THR A 93 -20.56 -8.48 -6.04
CA THR A 93 -21.14 -8.16 -7.36
C THR A 93 -20.88 -6.72 -7.81
N PHE A 94 -20.39 -5.84 -6.93
CA PHE A 94 -20.07 -4.46 -7.29
C PHE A 94 -18.84 -4.42 -8.20
N ASP A 95 -18.97 -3.82 -9.37
CA ASP A 95 -17.94 -3.68 -10.41
C ASP A 95 -17.54 -2.22 -10.65
N GLY A 96 -17.84 -1.35 -9.67
CA GLY A 96 -17.55 0.06 -9.75
C GLY A 96 -16.07 0.36 -9.95
N PRO A 97 -15.76 1.51 -10.57
CA PRO A 97 -14.39 1.83 -10.94
C PRO A 97 -13.46 1.93 -9.72
N GLU A 98 -13.97 2.14 -8.51
CA GLU A 98 -13.21 2.22 -7.23
C GLU A 98 -12.45 0.93 -6.94
N ARG A 99 -12.98 -0.20 -7.42
CA ARG A 99 -12.32 -1.50 -7.29
C ARG A 99 -11.14 -1.67 -8.22
N ARG A 100 -11.01 -0.88 -9.28
CA ARG A 100 -9.94 -1.08 -10.27
C ARG A 100 -8.57 -0.84 -9.64
N MET A 101 -7.68 -1.82 -9.73
CA MET A 101 -6.31 -1.68 -9.28
C MET A 101 -5.57 -0.59 -10.04
N GLY A 102 -4.73 0.18 -9.34
CA GLY A 102 -3.95 1.27 -9.90
C GLY A 102 -4.79 2.49 -10.30
N ARG A 103 -6.09 2.51 -9.95
CA ARG A 103 -6.92 3.69 -10.19
C ARG A 103 -6.54 4.80 -9.21
N LEU A 104 -6.21 5.95 -9.78
CA LEU A 104 -6.14 7.21 -9.07
C LEU A 104 -7.54 7.81 -8.94
N ASN A 105 -8.05 7.89 -7.71
CA ASN A 105 -9.33 8.51 -7.43
C ASN A 105 -9.15 10.03 -7.33
N LEU A 106 -9.76 10.78 -8.26
CA LEU A 106 -9.63 12.24 -8.29
C LEU A 106 -10.15 12.89 -7.00
N ASN A 107 -11.20 12.34 -6.38
CA ASN A 107 -11.75 12.89 -5.14
C ASN A 107 -10.76 12.76 -3.98
N GLU A 108 -10.10 11.59 -3.84
CA GLU A 108 -9.07 11.36 -2.83
C GLU A 108 -7.85 12.26 -3.07
N ILE A 109 -7.42 12.42 -4.32
CA ILE A 109 -6.31 13.33 -4.64
C ILE A 109 -6.69 14.79 -4.35
N THR A 110 -7.93 15.20 -4.66
CA THR A 110 -8.40 16.56 -4.40
C THR A 110 -8.46 16.84 -2.90
N GLU A 111 -8.94 15.89 -2.11
CA GLU A 111 -8.96 15.97 -0.64
C GLU A 111 -7.55 16.00 -0.05
N ALA A 112 -6.63 15.17 -0.57
CA ALA A 112 -5.23 15.20 -0.15
C ALA A 112 -4.55 16.53 -0.52
N CYS A 113 -4.86 17.09 -1.69
CA CYS A 113 -4.37 18.39 -2.12
C CYS A 113 -4.90 19.52 -1.23
N SER A 114 -6.17 19.48 -0.79
CA SER A 114 -6.75 20.53 0.04
C SER A 114 -6.17 20.57 1.46
N ARG A 115 -5.65 19.44 1.96
CA ARG A 115 -4.93 19.36 3.24
C ARG A 115 -3.49 19.85 3.14
N HIS A 116 -2.91 19.87 1.93
CA HIS A 116 -1.58 20.42 1.66
C HIS A 116 -1.69 21.77 0.95
N ILE A 117 -1.82 22.83 1.74
CA ILE A 117 -1.93 24.20 1.26
C ILE A 117 -0.56 24.65 0.70
N VAL A 118 -0.46 24.80 -0.62
CA VAL A 118 0.79 25.22 -1.30
C VAL A 118 0.99 26.73 -1.17
N THR A 119 -0.09 27.50 -1.22
CA THR A 119 -0.07 28.96 -1.03
C THR A 119 -1.20 29.37 -0.09
N ALA A 120 -0.98 30.37 0.75
CA ALA A 120 -1.96 30.80 1.75
C ALA A 120 -3.30 31.30 1.16
N MET A 121 -3.36 31.54 -0.15
CA MET A 121 -4.56 31.99 -0.87
C MET A 121 -5.01 31.03 -1.97
N GLU A 122 -4.56 29.76 -1.94
CA GLU A 122 -5.01 28.76 -2.91
C GLU A 122 -6.53 28.59 -2.83
N THR A 123 -7.20 28.86 -3.94
CA THR A 123 -8.65 28.69 -4.06
C THR A 123 -9.01 27.21 -4.21
N GLU A 124 -10.26 26.85 -3.90
CA GLU A 124 -10.77 25.49 -4.14
C GLU A 124 -10.61 25.08 -5.62
N GLN A 125 -10.77 26.02 -6.55
CA GLN A 125 -10.61 25.77 -7.98
C GLN A 125 -9.15 25.52 -8.38
N GLU A 126 -8.20 26.24 -7.78
CA GLU A 126 -6.76 26.00 -8.00
C GLU A 126 -6.34 24.65 -7.43
N THR A 127 -6.84 24.30 -6.23
CA THR A 127 -6.63 22.98 -5.62
C THR A 127 -7.15 21.86 -6.52
N LEU A 128 -8.36 22.02 -7.07
CA LEU A 128 -8.93 21.06 -8.02
C LEU A 128 -8.10 20.97 -9.31
N ASN A 129 -7.67 22.10 -9.88
CA ASN A 129 -6.84 22.12 -11.09
C ASN A 129 -5.49 21.42 -10.86
N ARG A 130 -4.88 21.62 -9.68
CA ARG A 130 -3.66 20.92 -9.24
C ARG A 130 -3.91 19.43 -9.11
N ALA A 131 -4.98 19.01 -8.44
CA ALA A 131 -5.37 17.61 -8.29
C ALA A 131 -5.60 16.93 -9.64
N ILE A 132 -6.29 17.59 -10.58
CA ILE A 132 -6.49 17.09 -11.95
C ILE A 132 -5.14 16.92 -12.68
N SER A 133 -4.25 17.92 -12.56
CA SER A 133 -2.94 17.88 -13.21
C SER A 133 -2.08 16.73 -12.69
N ILE A 134 -2.02 16.56 -11.37
CA ILE A 134 -1.34 15.44 -10.71
C ILE A 134 -1.95 14.11 -11.16
N SER A 135 -3.27 13.97 -11.04
CA SER A 135 -3.97 12.75 -11.43
C SER A 135 -3.70 12.36 -12.88
N ASN A 136 -3.74 13.32 -13.81
CA ASN A 136 -3.49 13.04 -15.23
C ASN A 136 -2.04 12.64 -15.49
N ALA A 137 -1.07 13.36 -14.93
CA ALA A 137 0.35 13.06 -15.09
C ALA A 137 0.68 11.64 -14.60
N TRP A 138 0.20 11.28 -13.41
CA TRP A 138 0.50 9.99 -12.79
C TRP A 138 -0.34 8.85 -13.33
N LYS A 139 -1.57 9.10 -13.80
CA LYS A 139 -2.40 8.06 -14.43
C LYS A 139 -1.70 7.44 -15.64
N HIS A 140 -1.01 8.24 -16.45
CA HIS A 140 -0.24 7.73 -17.58
C HIS A 140 0.93 6.84 -17.13
N GLN A 141 1.65 7.24 -16.07
CA GLN A 141 2.77 6.47 -15.52
C GLN A 141 2.31 5.13 -14.93
N VAL A 142 1.24 5.14 -14.13
CA VAL A 142 0.65 3.91 -13.57
C VAL A 142 0.12 3.01 -14.69
N SER A 143 -0.53 3.59 -15.71
CA SER A 143 -1.01 2.84 -16.88
C SER A 143 0.15 2.21 -17.68
N ALA A 144 1.32 2.84 -17.72
CA ALA A 144 2.49 2.30 -18.40
C ALA A 144 3.01 1.02 -17.75
N LEU A 145 2.92 0.89 -16.41
CA LEU A 145 3.28 -0.37 -15.73
C LEU A 145 2.44 -1.54 -16.24
N PHE A 146 1.13 -1.35 -16.43
CA PHE A 146 0.25 -2.41 -16.94
C PHE A 146 0.65 -2.93 -18.33
N ASN A 147 1.40 -2.14 -19.10
CA ASN A 147 1.94 -2.51 -20.41
C ASN A 147 3.37 -3.09 -20.34
N GLY A 148 3.86 -3.45 -19.16
CA GLY A 148 5.22 -3.95 -18.95
C GLY A 148 6.27 -2.85 -18.77
N GLY A 149 5.84 -1.61 -18.52
CA GLY A 149 6.75 -0.56 -18.07
C GLY A 149 7.42 -0.95 -16.75
N ILE A 150 8.68 -0.57 -16.58
CA ILE A 150 9.41 -0.76 -15.33
C ILE A 150 9.41 0.58 -14.58
N GLU A 151 9.14 0.53 -13.28
CA GLU A 151 9.35 1.68 -12.42
C GLU A 151 10.85 1.97 -12.34
N GLY A 152 11.30 2.96 -13.10
CA GLY A 152 12.69 3.38 -13.14
C GLY A 152 13.05 4.33 -12.00
N GLU A 153 14.35 4.52 -11.79
CA GLU A 153 14.92 5.49 -10.86
C GLU A 153 14.34 6.91 -11.03
N GLN A 154 13.93 7.27 -12.26
CA GLN A 154 13.29 8.54 -12.55
C GLN A 154 11.93 8.70 -11.86
N ILE A 155 11.11 7.64 -11.80
CA ILE A 155 9.81 7.67 -11.13
C ILE A 155 10.00 7.87 -9.63
N LYS A 156 10.99 7.21 -9.03
CA LYS A 156 11.35 7.41 -7.61
C LYS A 156 11.70 8.87 -7.32
N LYS A 157 12.54 9.49 -8.16
CA LYS A 157 12.90 10.91 -8.04
C LYS A 157 11.69 11.83 -8.21
N ASP A 158 10.81 11.54 -9.16
CA ASP A 158 9.61 12.34 -9.39
C ASP A 158 8.58 12.18 -8.27
N LEU A 159 8.50 11.01 -7.64
CA LEU A 159 7.70 10.79 -6.44
C LEU A 159 8.23 11.60 -5.25
N GLN A 160 9.55 11.69 -5.06
CA GLN A 160 10.12 12.54 -4.00
C GLN A 160 9.84 14.04 -4.25
N ARG A 161 9.92 14.50 -5.50
CA ARG A 161 9.50 15.86 -5.86
C ARG A 161 8.01 16.09 -5.63
N LEU A 162 7.16 15.09 -5.90
CA LEU A 162 5.74 15.15 -5.61
C LEU A 162 5.48 15.28 -4.11
N LYS A 163 6.18 14.47 -3.30
CA LYS A 163 6.09 14.52 -1.83
C LYS A 163 6.39 15.92 -1.30
N ALA A 164 7.48 16.53 -1.77
CA ALA A 164 7.88 17.88 -1.37
C ALA A 164 6.92 18.99 -1.84
N SER A 165 6.28 18.83 -3.01
CA SER A 165 5.45 19.88 -3.63
C SER A 165 3.94 19.77 -3.36
N SER A 166 3.45 18.57 -3.05
CA SER A 166 2.01 18.27 -2.93
C SER A 166 1.66 17.56 -1.63
N GLY A 167 2.64 17.24 -0.79
CA GLY A 167 2.46 16.63 0.53
C GLY A 167 2.44 15.10 0.53
N ASP A 168 2.56 14.55 1.74
CA ASP A 168 2.68 13.11 1.99
C ASP A 168 1.44 12.32 1.56
N GLU A 169 0.24 12.85 1.75
CA GLU A 169 -0.99 12.12 1.42
C GLU A 169 -1.11 11.85 -0.08
N VAL A 170 -0.81 12.85 -0.91
CA VAL A 170 -0.79 12.69 -2.37
C VAL A 170 0.29 11.68 -2.76
N TYR A 171 1.48 11.80 -2.16
CA TYR A 171 2.57 10.85 -2.36
C TYR A 171 2.16 9.39 -2.08
N TRP A 172 1.53 9.14 -0.93
CA TRP A 172 1.08 7.81 -0.54
C TRP A 172 -0.03 7.25 -1.45
N LEU A 173 -0.96 8.10 -1.92
CA LEU A 173 -1.99 7.70 -2.89
C LEU A 173 -1.37 7.25 -4.23
N ILE A 174 -0.35 7.96 -4.73
CA ILE A 174 0.33 7.56 -5.97
C ILE A 174 1.12 6.25 -5.74
N ARG A 175 1.87 6.12 -4.64
CA ARG A 175 2.57 4.86 -4.33
C ARG A 175 1.60 3.68 -4.24
N LYS A 176 0.43 3.88 -3.61
CA LYS A 176 -0.63 2.86 -3.55
C LYS A 176 -1.05 2.40 -4.93
N ALA A 177 -1.28 3.33 -5.86
CA ALA A 177 -1.65 2.98 -7.23
C ALA A 177 -0.56 2.16 -7.96
N PHE A 178 0.71 2.48 -7.74
CA PHE A 178 1.81 1.68 -8.29
C PHE A 178 1.87 0.27 -7.69
N ARG A 179 1.74 0.13 -6.36
CA ARG A 179 1.66 -1.18 -5.69
C ARG A 179 0.55 -2.05 -6.26
N GLU A 180 -0.64 -1.47 -6.39
CA GLU A 180 -1.80 -2.17 -6.96
C GLU A 180 -1.56 -2.59 -8.41
N ALA A 181 -0.95 -1.73 -9.23
CA ALA A 181 -0.61 -2.08 -10.62
C ALA A 181 0.39 -3.25 -10.68
N ARG A 182 1.43 -3.25 -9.83
CA ARG A 182 2.40 -4.35 -9.72
C ARG A 182 1.74 -5.65 -9.28
N VAL A 183 0.86 -5.60 -8.28
CA VAL A 183 0.11 -6.78 -7.83
C VAL A 183 -0.81 -7.30 -8.92
N ALA A 184 -1.55 -6.42 -9.59
CA ALA A 184 -2.46 -6.79 -10.68
C ALA A 184 -1.75 -7.58 -11.79
N LEU A 185 -0.58 -7.10 -12.21
CA LEU A 185 0.26 -7.77 -13.21
C LEU A 185 0.73 -9.15 -12.74
N ARG A 186 1.17 -9.24 -11.49
CA ARG A 186 1.69 -10.49 -10.91
C ARG A 186 0.60 -11.54 -10.68
N THR A 187 -0.61 -11.13 -10.30
CA THR A 187 -1.71 -12.06 -9.94
C THR A 187 -2.78 -12.21 -11.02
N ASN A 188 -2.74 -11.40 -12.09
CA ASN A 188 -3.78 -11.31 -13.11
C ASN A 188 -5.19 -11.02 -12.54
N VAL A 189 -5.24 -10.20 -11.47
CA VAL A 189 -6.48 -9.78 -10.82
C VAL A 189 -6.51 -8.25 -10.84
N TYR A 190 -7.46 -7.68 -11.57
CA TYR A 190 -7.54 -6.23 -11.80
C TYR A 190 -8.56 -5.52 -10.91
N MET A 191 -9.32 -6.28 -10.12
CA MET A 191 -10.32 -5.75 -9.18
C MET A 191 -9.88 -6.08 -7.75
N LYS A 192 -9.78 -5.03 -6.92
CA LYS A 192 -9.49 -5.15 -5.51
C LYS A 192 -10.61 -5.92 -4.79
N PRO A 193 -10.29 -6.67 -3.73
CA PRO A 193 -11.28 -7.13 -2.77
C PRO A 193 -12.06 -5.95 -2.20
N TRP A 194 -13.38 -6.09 -2.08
CA TRP A 194 -14.24 -4.96 -1.75
C TRP A 194 -15.26 -5.32 -0.67
N ASN A 195 -15.34 -4.47 0.34
CA ASN A 195 -16.39 -4.52 1.35
C ASN A 195 -17.55 -3.63 0.90
N LEU A 196 -18.70 -4.25 0.59
CA LEU A 196 -19.90 -3.54 0.14
C LEU A 196 -20.51 -2.65 1.22
N GLU A 197 -20.46 -3.08 2.48
CA GLU A 197 -21.08 -2.38 3.61
C GLU A 197 -20.30 -1.09 3.91
N GLU A 198 -18.97 -1.22 3.98
CA GLU A 198 -18.07 -0.11 4.29
C GLU A 198 -17.67 0.73 3.06
N ARG A 199 -18.08 0.31 1.86
CA ARG A 199 -17.76 0.95 0.57
C ARG A 199 -16.27 1.26 0.39
N ARG A 200 -15.41 0.33 0.78
CA ARG A 200 -13.95 0.42 0.67
C ARG A 200 -13.33 -0.91 0.31
N GLU A 201 -12.03 -0.88 0.08
CA GLU A 201 -11.22 -2.10 -0.04
C GLU A 201 -11.40 -2.99 1.20
N ALA A 202 -11.65 -4.28 0.96
CA ALA A 202 -11.76 -5.26 2.03
C ALA A 202 -10.37 -5.59 2.58
N THR A 203 -10.26 -5.56 3.90
CA THR A 203 -9.08 -6.02 4.61
C THR A 203 -8.95 -7.53 4.48
N LEU A 204 -7.72 -8.03 4.62
CA LEU A 204 -7.48 -9.46 4.62
C LEU A 204 -8.32 -10.18 5.69
N MET A 205 -8.47 -9.60 6.89
CA MET A 205 -9.27 -10.19 7.98
C MET A 205 -10.75 -10.35 7.62
N GLU A 206 -11.33 -9.36 6.93
CA GLU A 206 -12.72 -9.42 6.44
C GLU A 206 -12.90 -10.55 5.42
N LEU A 207 -11.89 -10.82 4.58
CA LEU A 207 -11.92 -11.94 3.63
C LEU A 207 -11.71 -13.29 4.30
N LEU A 208 -10.94 -13.34 5.39
CA LEU A 208 -10.67 -14.57 6.13
C LEU A 208 -11.88 -15.02 6.97
N GLY A 209 -12.68 -14.08 7.50
CA GLY A 209 -13.82 -14.37 8.38
C GLY A 209 -14.83 -15.39 7.82
N PRO A 210 -15.31 -15.26 6.56
CA PRO A 210 -16.27 -16.18 5.97
C PRO A 210 -15.70 -17.55 5.55
N LEU A 211 -14.37 -17.72 5.52
CA LEU A 211 -13.73 -18.92 4.97
C LEU A 211 -14.13 -20.24 5.65
N PRO A 212 -14.22 -20.34 7.00
CA PRO A 212 -14.63 -21.58 7.65
C PRO A 212 -16.01 -22.06 7.19
N GLU A 213 -16.95 -21.13 7.02
CA GLU A 213 -18.31 -21.43 6.57
C GLU A 213 -18.33 -21.81 5.08
N ILE A 214 -17.56 -21.13 4.24
CA ILE A 214 -17.39 -21.52 2.83
C ILE A 214 -16.78 -22.92 2.72
N ALA A 215 -15.75 -23.23 3.51
CA ALA A 215 -15.11 -24.53 3.54
C ALA A 215 -16.08 -25.62 3.99
N ARG A 216 -16.88 -25.37 5.04
CA ARG A 216 -17.92 -26.29 5.53
C ARG A 216 -18.97 -26.58 4.46
N ARG A 217 -19.48 -25.55 3.77
CA ARG A 217 -20.45 -25.71 2.67
C ARG A 217 -19.88 -26.54 1.52
N ARG A 218 -18.63 -26.29 1.13
CA ARG A 218 -17.94 -27.08 0.09
C ARG A 218 -17.70 -28.54 0.49
N LEU A 219 -17.49 -28.82 1.79
CA LEU A 219 -17.35 -30.20 2.29
C LEU A 219 -18.70 -30.94 2.31
N GLN A 220 -19.79 -30.26 2.67
CA GLN A 220 -21.14 -30.84 2.69
C GLN A 220 -21.72 -31.06 1.28
N GLY A 221 -21.36 -30.21 0.31
CA GLY A 221 -21.81 -30.33 -1.07
C GLY A 221 -21.01 -31.31 -1.94
N ARG A 222 -19.93 -31.93 -1.44
CA ARG A 222 -19.25 -33.00 -2.17
C ARG A 222 -20.09 -34.27 -2.04
N PRO A 223 -20.52 -34.92 -3.14
CA PRO A 223 -21.08 -36.26 -3.04
C PRO A 223 -20.05 -37.13 -2.31
N ARG A 224 -20.48 -37.83 -1.25
CA ARG A 224 -19.63 -38.78 -0.56
C ARG A 224 -19.20 -39.81 -1.59
N ARG A 225 -17.91 -40.16 -1.61
CA ARG A 225 -17.39 -41.26 -2.45
C ARG A 225 -18.10 -42.59 -2.18
N ASP A 226 -18.82 -42.70 -1.07
CA ASP A 226 -19.55 -43.88 -0.66
C ASP A 226 -20.94 -44.01 -1.30
N ASP A 227 -21.42 -43.02 -2.06
CA ASP A 227 -22.69 -43.11 -2.81
C ASP A 227 -22.51 -43.73 -4.22
N CYS A 228 -21.39 -44.41 -4.46
CA CYS A 228 -21.14 -45.20 -5.67
C CYS A 228 -21.01 -46.69 -5.31
N CYS A 229 -22.07 -47.30 -4.78
CA CYS A 229 -22.29 -48.75 -4.74
C CYS A 229 -23.79 -49.03 -4.80
#